data_AF-A0A3M6VWA6-F1
#
_entry.id   AF-A0A3M6VWA6-F1
#
_cell.length_a   1.000
_cell.length_b   1.000
_cell.length_c   1.000
_cell.angle_alpha   90.00
_cell.angle_beta   90.00
_cell.angle_gamma   90.00
#
_symmetry.space_group_name_H-M   'P 1'
#
loop_
_entity.id
_entity.type
_entity.pdbx_description
1 polymer ?
#
loop_
_entity_poly.entity_id
_entity_poly.type
_entity_poly.pdbx_seq_one_letter_code
_entity_poly.pdbx_strand_id
1 'polypeptide(L)'
;MVQVTPVIRPKIVKKKVTKFKRHQSNRFKRVPESWRRPKGIDGRVRRKFKGAIKMPNIGYGSNKKTRHLLPNGFFKFVVNNVAELEVLLMHNRKYCAEIAHNVSGRKRREIIDRAEQLNVRVTNPNARVRAEENE
;
A
#
# COMPACT_ATOMS: atom_id res chain seq x y z
N MET A 1 19.11 -1.48 -12.02
CA MET A 1 18.25 -1.23 -10.83
C MET A 1 18.96 -1.63 -9.54
N VAL A 2 19.34 -0.62 -8.76
CA VAL A 2 20.09 -0.75 -7.51
C VAL A 2 19.36 -1.64 -6.50
N GLN A 3 20.04 -2.69 -6.02
CA GLN A 3 19.52 -3.57 -4.96
C GLN A 3 19.74 -2.96 -3.57
N VAL A 4 18.94 -1.96 -3.23
CA VAL A 4 18.96 -1.33 -1.89
C VAL A 4 18.25 -2.25 -0.89
N THR A 5 18.91 -2.52 0.24
CA THR A 5 18.37 -3.33 1.34
C THR A 5 17.95 -2.45 2.53
N PRO A 6 16.82 -2.76 3.18
CA PRO A 6 16.33 -1.97 4.30
C PRO A 6 17.21 -2.21 5.54
N VAL A 7 17.36 -1.20 6.39
CA VAL A 7 18.16 -1.33 7.63
C VAL A 7 17.52 -2.32 8.61
N ILE A 8 16.19 -2.24 8.77
CA ILE A 8 15.44 -3.03 9.74
C ILE A 8 14.34 -3.77 9.01
N ARG A 9 14.26 -5.10 9.22
CA ARG A 9 13.24 -5.95 8.61
C ARG A 9 12.48 -6.73 9.69
N PRO A 10 11.60 -6.07 10.46
CA PRO A 10 10.85 -6.74 11.52
C PRO A 10 9.80 -7.69 10.93
N LYS A 11 9.56 -8.82 11.61
CA LYS A 11 8.48 -9.75 11.23
C LYS A 11 7.12 -9.06 11.27
N ILE A 12 6.42 -9.05 10.14
CA ILE A 12 5.09 -8.43 10.05
C ILE A 12 4.04 -9.43 10.52
N VAL A 13 3.45 -9.18 11.69
CA VAL A 13 2.30 -9.94 12.20
C VAL A 13 1.00 -9.20 11.85
N LYS A 14 0.12 -9.83 11.08
CA LYS A 14 -1.21 -9.30 10.75
C LYS A 14 -2.27 -10.03 11.58
N LYS A 15 -3.00 -9.28 12.42
CA LYS A 15 -4.11 -9.82 13.23
C LYS A 15 -5.31 -10.24 12.40
N LYS A 16 -5.54 -9.55 11.28
CA LYS A 16 -6.59 -9.84 10.31
C LYS A 16 -6.07 -9.52 8.92
N VAL A 17 -6.17 -10.49 8.02
CA VAL A 17 -5.80 -10.34 6.61
C VAL A 17 -7.05 -10.12 5.75
N THR A 18 -8.18 -10.70 6.14
CA THR A 18 -9.45 -10.57 5.43
C THR A 18 -10.03 -9.16 5.56
N LYS A 19 -10.67 -8.67 4.49
CA LYS A 19 -11.37 -7.38 4.49
C LYS A 19 -12.61 -7.43 5.38
N PHE A 20 -12.98 -6.30 5.96
CA PHE A 20 -14.28 -6.12 6.60
C PHE A 20 -15.34 -5.85 5.54
N LYS A 21 -16.06 -6.89 5.13
CA LYS A 21 -17.13 -6.80 4.13
C LYS A 21 -18.40 -6.24 4.75
N ARG A 22 -19.18 -5.47 3.98
CA ARG A 22 -20.52 -5.04 4.40
C ARG A 22 -21.48 -6.23 4.48
N HIS A 23 -22.39 -6.20 5.45
CA HIS A 23 -23.44 -7.22 5.56
C HIS A 23 -24.29 -7.29 4.27
N GLN A 24 -24.55 -8.51 3.77
CA GLN A 24 -25.34 -8.80 2.55
C GLN A 24 -24.74 -8.29 1.22
N SER A 25 -23.50 -7.79 1.19
CA SER A 25 -22.86 -7.41 -0.08
C SER A 25 -22.61 -8.59 -1.02
N ASN A 26 -22.57 -9.81 -0.50
CA ASN A 26 -22.50 -11.04 -1.27
C ASN A 26 -23.83 -11.44 -1.92
N ARG A 27 -24.97 -10.94 -1.41
CA ARG A 27 -26.31 -11.29 -1.90
C ARG A 27 -26.85 -10.26 -2.89
N PHE A 28 -26.54 -8.99 -2.70
CA PHE A 28 -27.11 -7.90 -3.48
C PHE A 28 -26.03 -7.08 -4.17
N LYS A 29 -26.07 -6.99 -5.50
CA LYS A 29 -25.16 -6.12 -6.30
C LYS A 29 -25.27 -4.64 -5.91
N ARG A 30 -26.47 -4.18 -5.52
CA ARG A 30 -26.71 -2.81 -5.02
C ARG A 30 -26.01 -2.49 -3.69
N VAL A 31 -25.59 -3.51 -2.93
CA VAL A 31 -24.91 -3.33 -1.64
C VAL A 31 -23.40 -3.49 -1.87
N PRO A 32 -22.61 -2.39 -1.84
CA PRO A 32 -21.17 -2.49 -2.07
C PRO A 32 -20.47 -3.21 -0.91
N GLU A 33 -19.32 -3.82 -1.21
CA GLU A 33 -18.52 -4.56 -0.22
C GLU A 33 -17.89 -3.66 0.87
N SER A 34 -17.74 -2.37 0.60
CA SER A 34 -17.16 -1.38 1.52
C SER A 34 -17.91 -1.33 2.85
N TRP A 35 -17.18 -1.50 3.96
CA TRP A 35 -17.74 -1.57 5.30
C TRP A 35 -18.60 -0.33 5.64
N ARG A 36 -19.78 -0.59 6.19
CA ARG A 36 -20.65 0.43 6.82
C ARG A 36 -21.19 -0.13 8.12
N ARG A 37 -21.18 0.68 9.18
CA ARG A 37 -21.68 0.28 10.51
C ARG A 37 -23.20 0.01 10.43
N PRO A 38 -23.67 -1.21 10.76
CA PRO A 38 -25.10 -1.50 10.79
C PRO A 38 -25.81 -0.69 11.89
N LYS A 39 -26.93 -0.06 11.54
CA LYS A 39 -27.69 0.81 12.46
C LYS A 39 -28.96 0.16 13.02
N GLY A 40 -29.64 -0.72 12.28
CA GLY A 40 -30.94 -1.29 12.64
C GLY A 40 -30.94 -2.17 13.90
N ILE A 41 -32.08 -2.19 14.62
CA ILE A 41 -32.21 -2.81 15.94
C ILE A 41 -32.04 -4.33 15.96
N ASP A 42 -32.54 -5.00 14.92
CA ASP A 42 -32.49 -6.46 14.79
C ASP A 42 -31.28 -6.95 13.97
N GLY A 43 -30.32 -6.06 13.69
CA GLY A 43 -29.13 -6.40 12.91
C GLY A 43 -28.24 -7.42 13.64
N ARG A 44 -28.16 -8.66 13.14
CA ARG A 44 -27.33 -9.72 13.75
C ARG A 44 -25.86 -9.32 13.92
N VAL A 45 -25.30 -8.62 12.92
CA VAL A 45 -23.93 -8.09 12.98
C VAL A 45 -23.77 -7.03 14.07
N ARG A 46 -24.77 -6.15 14.25
CA ARG A 46 -24.77 -5.10 15.28
C ARG A 46 -24.78 -5.70 16.68
N ARG A 47 -25.61 -6.73 16.89
CA ARG A 47 -25.74 -7.51 18.13
C ARG A 47 -24.57 -8.48 18.36
N LYS A 48 -23.59 -8.56 17.44
CA LYS A 48 -22.37 -9.39 17.55
C LYS A 48 -22.62 -10.90 17.70
N PHE A 49 -23.68 -11.44 17.08
CA PHE A 49 -23.92 -12.89 17.10
C PHE A 49 -22.73 -13.69 16.57
N LYS A 50 -22.46 -14.87 17.16
CA LYS A 50 -21.46 -15.83 16.68
C LYS A 50 -21.81 -16.27 15.26
N GLY A 51 -20.80 -16.48 14.41
CA GLY A 51 -20.98 -16.84 13.00
C GLY A 51 -21.32 -15.66 12.07
N ALA A 52 -21.74 -14.51 12.61
CA ALA A 52 -21.90 -13.30 11.80
C ALA A 52 -20.52 -12.67 11.45
N ILE A 53 -20.49 -11.87 10.39
CA ILE A 53 -19.31 -11.11 10.00
C ILE A 53 -18.82 -10.21 11.15
N LYS A 54 -17.51 -10.22 11.40
CA LYS A 54 -16.89 -9.42 12.47
C LYS A 54 -16.90 -7.93 12.10
N MET A 55 -17.16 -7.07 13.09
CA MET A 55 -17.05 -5.61 12.93
C MET A 55 -15.61 -5.13 13.13
N PRO A 56 -15.17 -4.06 12.45
CA PRO A 56 -13.91 -3.39 12.76
C PRO A 56 -13.92 -2.84 14.20
N ASN A 57 -12.78 -2.98 14.87
CA ASN A 57 -12.51 -2.42 16.20
C ASN A 57 -11.01 -2.10 16.32
N ILE A 58 -10.63 -1.34 17.34
CA ILE A 58 -9.24 -0.93 17.60
C ILE A 58 -8.32 -2.13 17.89
N GLY A 59 -8.87 -3.23 18.42
CA GLY A 59 -8.12 -4.45 18.74
C GLY A 59 -7.47 -5.11 17.51
N TYR A 60 -8.02 -4.91 16.32
CA TYR A 60 -7.42 -5.35 15.06
C TYR A 60 -6.24 -4.50 14.58
N GLY A 61 -5.94 -3.38 15.25
CA GLY A 61 -4.82 -2.51 14.92
C GLY A 61 -3.48 -3.26 14.91
N SER A 62 -2.68 -3.02 13.86
CA SER A 62 -1.32 -3.56 13.72
C SER A 62 -0.33 -2.84 14.65
N ASN A 63 0.81 -3.47 14.93
CA ASN A 63 1.87 -2.87 15.74
C ASN A 63 2.32 -1.54 15.13
N LYS A 64 2.47 -0.50 15.96
CA LYS A 64 2.89 0.84 15.54
C LYS A 64 4.16 0.81 14.66
N LYS A 65 5.14 -0.06 14.98
CA LYS A 65 6.40 -0.18 14.23
C LYS A 65 6.24 -0.78 12.82
N THR A 66 5.25 -1.65 12.60
CA THR A 66 5.03 -2.36 11.32
C THR A 66 3.83 -1.82 10.53
N ARG A 67 3.16 -0.80 11.06
CA ARG A 67 2.04 -0.13 10.41
C ARG A 67 2.55 0.59 9.15
N HIS A 68 1.91 0.34 8.00
CA HIS A 68 2.33 0.81 6.66
C HIS A 68 3.66 0.26 6.13
N LEU A 69 4.28 -0.70 6.82
CA LEU A 69 5.47 -1.38 6.31
C LEU A 69 5.09 -2.35 5.18
N LEU A 70 5.81 -2.28 4.07
CA LEU A 70 5.68 -3.20 2.95
C LEU A 70 6.40 -4.53 3.24
N PRO A 71 6.04 -5.64 2.55
CA PRO A 71 6.74 -6.93 2.68
C PRO A 71 8.22 -6.87 2.28
N ASN A 72 8.60 -5.90 1.43
CA ASN A 72 10.00 -5.66 1.07
C ASN A 72 10.83 -5.04 2.21
N GLY A 73 10.20 -4.63 3.32
CA GLY A 73 10.86 -4.05 4.49
C GLY A 73 10.98 -2.52 4.47
N PHE A 74 10.41 -1.85 3.46
CA PHE A 74 10.41 -0.38 3.36
C PHE A 74 9.04 0.21 3.67
N PHE A 75 9.00 1.49 4.03
CA PHE A 75 7.79 2.29 4.00
C PHE A 75 7.60 2.90 2.62
N LYS A 76 6.35 2.89 2.12
CA LYS A 76 6.05 3.43 0.79
C LYS A 76 5.93 4.96 0.83
N PHE A 77 6.62 5.66 -0.06
CA PHE A 77 6.48 7.08 -0.28
C PHE A 77 6.11 7.33 -1.75
N VAL A 78 5.00 8.04 -2.00
CA VAL A 78 4.55 8.30 -3.37
C VAL A 78 5.23 9.57 -3.88
N VAL A 79 5.87 9.51 -5.05
CA VAL A 79 6.57 10.64 -5.68
C VAL A 79 5.91 11.05 -6.99
N ASN A 80 5.76 12.35 -7.20
CA ASN A 80 5.16 12.95 -8.40
C ASN A 80 6.19 13.57 -9.34
N ASN A 81 7.34 13.99 -8.81
CA ASN A 81 8.40 14.67 -9.55
C ASN A 81 9.79 14.30 -8.99
N VAL A 82 10.84 14.82 -9.64
CA VAL A 82 12.24 14.55 -9.29
C VAL A 82 12.64 15.24 -7.97
N ALA A 83 12.09 16.41 -7.64
CA ALA A 83 12.41 17.10 -6.40
C ALA A 83 11.92 16.33 -5.16
N GLU A 84 10.77 15.66 -5.24
CA GLU A 84 10.23 14.82 -4.16
C GLU A 84 11.11 13.58 -3.87
N LEU A 85 11.96 13.15 -4.81
CA LEU A 85 12.93 12.08 -4.54
C LEU A 85 14.06 12.54 -3.61
N GLU A 86 14.41 13.81 -3.60
CA GLU A 86 15.55 14.31 -2.80
C GLU A 86 15.27 14.23 -1.30
N VAL A 87 14.00 14.34 -0.90
CA VAL A 87 13.55 14.08 0.48
C VAL A 87 13.91 12.67 0.95
N LEU A 88 14.05 11.71 0.01
CA LEU A 88 14.42 10.33 0.33
C LEU A 88 15.93 10.11 0.41
N LEU A 89 16.78 11.12 0.15
CA LEU A 89 18.24 10.97 0.19
C LEU A 89 18.72 10.48 1.57
N MET A 90 18.26 11.11 2.65
CA MET A 90 18.60 10.70 4.03
C MET A 90 17.83 9.45 4.51
N HIS A 91 16.84 8.99 3.74
CA HIS A 91 15.86 8.00 4.15
C HIS A 91 15.77 6.78 3.21
N ASN A 92 16.74 6.65 2.31
CA ASN A 92 16.79 5.68 1.23
C ASN A 92 16.76 4.20 1.69
N ARG A 93 17.23 3.91 2.90
CA ARG A 93 17.19 2.55 3.50
C ARG A 93 15.96 2.29 4.40
N LYS A 94 15.08 3.28 4.57
CA LYS A 94 13.84 3.16 5.36
C LYS A 94 12.59 3.29 4.48
N TYR A 95 12.64 4.14 3.46
CA TYR A 95 11.55 4.37 2.53
C TYR A 95 11.91 3.92 1.12
N CYS A 96 10.90 3.51 0.36
CA CYS A 96 10.99 3.26 -1.06
C CYS A 96 10.05 4.20 -1.80
N ALA A 97 10.45 4.63 -2.99
CA ALA A 97 9.64 5.48 -3.85
C ALA A 97 8.63 4.65 -4.65
N GLU A 98 7.40 5.12 -4.75
CA GLU A 98 6.41 4.66 -5.71
C GLU A 98 6.03 5.83 -6.60
N ILE A 99 6.25 5.71 -7.91
CA ILE A 99 5.97 6.80 -8.84
C ILE A 99 4.46 6.88 -9.07
N ALA A 100 3.90 8.06 -8.86
CA ALA A 100 2.46 8.30 -8.97
C ALA A 100 1.88 7.95 -10.35
N HIS A 101 0.58 7.65 -10.38
CA HIS A 101 -0.12 7.18 -11.59
C HIS A 101 -0.31 8.25 -12.67
N ASN A 102 -0.21 9.53 -12.32
CA ASN A 102 -0.36 10.68 -13.22
C ASN A 102 0.93 11.01 -13.99
N VAL A 103 2.09 10.48 -13.57
CA VAL A 103 3.37 10.77 -14.20
C VAL A 103 3.48 10.06 -15.56
N SER A 104 3.87 10.80 -16.60
CA SER A 104 4.07 10.32 -17.96
C SER A 104 5.41 9.60 -18.14
N GLY A 105 5.53 8.73 -19.16
CA GLY A 105 6.71 7.88 -19.36
C GLY A 105 8.05 8.63 -19.41
N ARG A 106 8.09 9.80 -20.06
CA ARG A 106 9.29 10.65 -20.11
C ARG A 106 9.77 11.06 -18.72
N LYS A 107 8.88 11.64 -17.91
CA LYS A 107 9.20 12.05 -16.53
C LYS A 107 9.51 10.85 -15.63
N ARG A 108 8.90 9.69 -15.89
CA ARG A 108 9.22 8.47 -15.13
C ARG A 108 10.67 8.03 -15.35
N ARG A 109 11.21 8.15 -16.56
CA ARG A 109 12.62 7.85 -16.84
C ARG A 109 13.54 8.76 -16.04
N GLU A 110 13.31 10.07 -16.07
CA GLU A 110 14.07 11.05 -15.27
C GLU A 110 14.05 10.75 -13.76
N ILE A 111 12.87 10.35 -13.22
CA ILE A 111 12.70 9.94 -11.82
C ILE A 111 13.48 8.64 -11.52
N ILE A 112 13.48 7.66 -12.44
CA ILE A 112 14.21 6.40 -12.27
C ILE A 112 15.71 6.66 -12.25
N ASP A 113 16.22 7.42 -13.22
CA ASP A 113 17.64 7.73 -13.35
C ASP A 113 18.14 8.47 -12.09
N ARG A 114 17.36 9.45 -11.61
CA ARG A 114 17.68 10.15 -10.35
C ARG A 114 17.59 9.24 -9.13
N ALA A 115 16.61 8.33 -9.07
CA ALA A 115 16.48 7.39 -7.98
C ALA A 115 17.66 6.41 -7.90
N GLU A 116 18.23 5.99 -9.04
CA GLU A 116 19.44 5.17 -9.07
C GLU A 116 20.66 5.92 -8.52
N GLN A 117 20.83 7.20 -8.88
CA GLN A 117 21.89 8.05 -8.33
C GLN A 117 21.79 8.20 -6.80
N LEU A 118 20.57 8.37 -6.28
CA LEU A 118 20.31 8.54 -4.83
C LEU A 118 20.29 7.21 -4.06
N ASN A 119 20.51 6.08 -4.74
CA ASN A 119 20.36 4.74 -4.18
C ASN A 119 18.99 4.55 -3.49
N VAL A 120 17.91 5.00 -4.13
CA VAL A 120 16.54 4.85 -3.64
C VAL A 120 15.86 3.71 -4.38
N ARG A 121 15.24 2.79 -3.63
CA ARG A 121 14.47 1.70 -4.23
C ARG A 121 13.13 2.20 -4.79
N VAL A 122 12.86 1.94 -6.06
CA VAL A 122 11.57 2.22 -6.71
C VAL A 122 10.71 0.94 -6.77
N THR A 123 9.42 1.02 -6.43
CA THR A 123 8.51 -0.16 -6.41
C THR A 123 7.90 -0.50 -7.76
N ASN A 124 7.71 0.49 -8.64
CA ASN A 124 7.05 0.36 -9.95
C ASN A 124 7.91 0.91 -11.11
N PRO A 125 9.16 0.44 -11.28
CA PRO A 125 10.09 1.00 -12.25
C PRO A 125 9.60 0.89 -13.71
N ASN A 126 9.11 -0.27 -14.13
CA ASN A 126 8.78 -0.54 -15.55
C ASN A 126 7.40 -0.01 -15.97
N ALA A 127 6.63 0.59 -15.06
CA ALA A 127 5.29 1.07 -15.40
C ALA A 127 5.38 2.22 -16.42
N ARG A 128 4.65 2.09 -17.55
CA ARG A 128 4.60 3.06 -18.67
C ARG A 128 5.94 3.37 -19.35
N VAL A 129 6.99 2.59 -19.07
CA VAL A 129 8.27 2.65 -19.75
C VAL A 129 8.42 1.32 -20.49
N ARG A 130 7.81 1.23 -21.68
CA ARG A 130 8.08 0.12 -22.60
C ARG A 130 9.37 0.47 -23.36
N ALA A 131 10.27 -0.51 -23.52
CA ALA A 131 11.28 -0.41 -24.56
C ALA A 131 10.58 -0.57 -25.92
N GLU A 132 10.98 0.20 -26.93
CA GLU A 132 10.78 -0.26 -28.31
C GLU A 132 11.56 -1.57 -28.44
N GLU A 133 10.88 -2.65 -28.83
CA GLU A 133 11.56 -3.83 -29.36
C GLU A 133 12.14 -3.39 -30.70
N ASN A 134 13.46 -3.17 -30.74
CA ASN A 134 14.17 -3.08 -32.01
C ASN A 134 14.29 -4.52 -32.54
N GLU A 135 13.64 -4.76 -33.68
CA GLU A 135 13.79 -5.96 -34.51
C GLU A 135 15.24 -6.17 -34.95
#